data_AF-A0A938T0U8-F1
#
_entry.id   AF-A0A938T0U8-F1
#
_cell.length_a   1.000
_cell.length_b   1.000
_cell.length_c   1.000
_cell.angle_alpha   90.00
_cell.angle_beta   90.00
_cell.angle_gamma   90.00
#
_symmetry.space_group_name_H-M   'P 1'
#
loop_
_entity.id
_entity.type
_entity.pdbx_description
1 polymer ?
#
loop_
_entity_poly.entity_id
_entity_poly.type
_entity_poly.pdbx_seq_one_letter_code
_entity_poly.pdbx_strand_id
1 'polypeptide(L)'
;MLETRTAADESWLRTDLTNLVEAVNSRWGKPCAIADCSDQGTTNFVDLQSQLNMVGPECMKIGMNCLADTQDTTYQGTVGNLSLDNGEIYAVVSTLGTETGNATYVGLSVNDSLILKGIANINSDQLKNTALDYAWQVNNAEKFYVYYFTRDCSDLQTLTGGSCFSISETMLPTCSDPTTQTCHYLKLVQREYIYPTTQRGTDSTKTLSPRLLKLKRK
;
A
#
# COMPACT_ATOMS: atom_id res chain seq x y z
N MET A 1 19.92 6.89 -23.60
CA MET A 1 18.51 6.42 -23.69
C MET A 1 18.22 5.72 -22.37
N LEU A 2 17.12 6.07 -21.70
CA LEU A 2 16.74 5.39 -20.47
C LEU A 2 16.29 3.97 -20.81
N GLU A 3 16.70 2.98 -20.02
CA GLU A 3 16.18 1.60 -20.12
C GLU A 3 14.65 1.63 -19.99
N THR A 4 13.94 0.88 -20.84
CA THR A 4 12.47 0.82 -20.78
C THR A 4 12.05 -0.11 -19.65
N ARG A 5 11.11 0.32 -18.80
CA ARG A 5 10.56 -0.53 -17.74
C ARG A 5 9.77 -1.68 -18.36
N THR A 6 9.84 -2.84 -17.72
CA THR A 6 9.06 -4.04 -18.07
C THR A 6 8.46 -4.65 -16.81
N ALA A 7 7.49 -5.55 -16.97
CA ALA A 7 6.78 -6.20 -15.88
C ALA A 7 6.18 -7.53 -16.35
N ALA A 8 5.96 -8.45 -15.41
CA ALA A 8 4.96 -9.49 -15.54
C ALA A 8 3.56 -8.87 -15.39
N ASP A 9 2.67 -9.12 -16.36
CA ASP A 9 1.32 -8.57 -16.34
C ASP A 9 0.48 -9.24 -15.24
N GLU A 10 -0.04 -8.44 -14.31
CA GLU A 10 -0.86 -8.88 -13.18
C GLU A 10 -2.37 -8.80 -13.48
N SER A 11 -2.78 -8.45 -14.70
CA SER A 11 -4.19 -8.30 -15.07
C SER A 11 -5.03 -9.55 -14.80
N TRP A 12 -4.43 -10.73 -14.86
CA TRP A 12 -5.07 -12.01 -14.54
C TRP A 12 -5.37 -12.19 -13.05
N LEU A 13 -4.70 -11.47 -12.15
CA LEU A 13 -4.93 -11.47 -10.70
C LEU A 13 -6.06 -10.50 -10.29
N ARG A 14 -6.64 -9.74 -11.22
CA ARG A 14 -7.60 -8.66 -10.90
C ARG A 14 -8.84 -9.17 -10.17
N THR A 15 -9.41 -10.28 -10.64
CA THR A 15 -10.60 -10.87 -10.01
C THR A 15 -10.28 -11.37 -8.61
N ASP A 16 -9.13 -12.02 -8.42
CA ASP A 16 -8.73 -12.52 -7.10
C ASP A 16 -8.44 -11.37 -6.12
N LEU A 17 -7.85 -10.25 -6.58
CA LEU A 17 -7.69 -9.05 -5.76
C LEU A 17 -9.04 -8.48 -5.32
N THR A 18 -10.01 -8.40 -6.23
CA THR A 18 -11.39 -7.97 -5.90
C THR A 18 -12.01 -8.88 -4.85
N ASN A 19 -11.92 -10.20 -5.03
CA ASN A 19 -12.45 -11.18 -4.08
C ASN A 19 -11.77 -11.05 -2.69
N LEU A 20 -10.46 -10.77 -2.66
CA LEU A 20 -9.73 -10.54 -1.41
C LEU A 20 -10.20 -9.29 -0.68
N VAL A 21 -10.42 -8.18 -1.40
CA VAL A 21 -10.98 -6.95 -0.81
C VAL A 21 -12.37 -7.19 -0.23
N GLU A 22 -13.22 -7.93 -0.94
CA GLU A 22 -14.56 -8.29 -0.47
C GLU A 22 -14.50 -9.20 0.77
N ALA A 23 -13.61 -10.19 0.77
CA ALA A 23 -13.42 -11.12 1.88
C ALA A 23 -12.89 -10.42 3.13
N VAL A 24 -11.95 -9.47 2.98
CA VAL A 24 -11.46 -8.63 4.09
C VAL A 24 -12.61 -7.78 4.64
N ASN A 25 -13.31 -7.04 3.80
CA ASN A 25 -14.45 -6.23 4.23
C ASN A 25 -15.53 -7.06 4.96
N SER A 26 -15.86 -8.25 4.44
CA SER A 26 -16.81 -9.18 5.05
C SER A 26 -16.33 -9.72 6.40
N ARG A 27 -15.04 -10.06 6.54
CA ARG A 27 -14.44 -10.46 7.84
C ARG A 27 -14.64 -9.36 8.89
N TRP A 28 -14.58 -8.10 8.48
CA TRP A 28 -14.80 -6.93 9.32
C TRP A 28 -16.28 -6.52 9.48
N GLY A 29 -17.22 -7.33 8.98
CA GLY A 29 -18.67 -7.09 9.14
C GLY A 29 -19.22 -6.00 8.23
N LYS A 30 -18.50 -5.66 7.15
CA LYS A 30 -18.85 -4.63 6.18
C LYS A 30 -18.94 -5.24 4.77
N PRO A 31 -19.85 -6.19 4.49
CA PRO A 31 -19.93 -6.81 3.17
C PRO A 31 -20.17 -5.75 2.09
N CYS A 32 -19.54 -5.93 0.92
CA CYS A 32 -19.63 -4.98 -0.17
C CYS A 32 -20.94 -5.14 -0.94
N ALA A 33 -21.62 -4.03 -1.23
CA ALA A 33 -22.80 -4.03 -2.08
C ALA A 33 -22.45 -3.92 -3.58
N ILE A 34 -21.24 -3.44 -3.90
CA ILE A 34 -20.74 -3.29 -5.26
C ILE A 34 -19.35 -3.92 -5.41
N ALA A 35 -19.01 -4.29 -6.64
CA ALA A 35 -17.86 -5.14 -6.94
C ALA A 35 -16.49 -4.56 -6.54
N ASP A 36 -16.33 -3.23 -6.48
CA ASP A 36 -15.06 -2.59 -6.08
C ASP A 36 -15.00 -2.22 -4.59
N CYS A 37 -16.05 -2.55 -3.82
CA CYS A 37 -16.18 -2.24 -2.40
C CYS A 37 -16.03 -0.74 -2.07
N SER A 38 -16.21 0.16 -3.04
CA SER A 38 -16.10 1.60 -2.81
C SER A 38 -17.25 2.14 -1.95
N ASP A 39 -18.39 1.44 -1.92
CA ASP A 39 -19.50 1.67 -0.99
C ASP A 39 -19.07 1.52 0.48
N GLN A 40 -18.03 0.73 0.75
CA GLN A 40 -17.45 0.53 2.08
C GLN A 40 -16.27 1.47 2.38
N GLY A 41 -15.95 2.40 1.48
CA GLY A 41 -14.83 3.33 1.62
C GLY A 41 -13.49 2.74 1.20
N THR A 42 -13.49 1.71 0.35
CA THR A 42 -12.27 1.21 -0.30
C THR A 42 -11.78 2.23 -1.32
N THR A 43 -10.48 2.55 -1.29
CA THR A 43 -9.85 3.46 -2.27
C THR A 43 -8.60 2.83 -2.88
N ASN A 44 -8.18 3.35 -4.03
CA ASN A 44 -6.98 2.87 -4.71
C ASN A 44 -5.77 3.71 -4.32
N PHE A 45 -4.63 3.07 -4.23
CA PHE A 45 -3.35 3.77 -4.30
C PHE A 45 -3.19 4.37 -5.71
N VAL A 46 -2.47 5.47 -5.81
CA VAL A 46 -2.10 6.10 -7.09
C VAL A 46 -0.64 5.83 -7.41
N ASP A 47 -0.34 5.71 -8.71
CA ASP A 47 1.04 5.68 -9.19
C ASP A 47 1.67 7.06 -8.98
N LEU A 48 2.66 7.13 -8.09
CA LEU A 48 3.35 8.38 -7.79
C LEU A 48 4.30 8.77 -8.94
N GLN A 49 4.70 7.82 -9.78
CA GLN A 49 5.60 8.07 -10.91
C GLN A 49 4.88 8.68 -12.12
N SER A 50 3.56 8.53 -12.21
CA SER A 50 2.78 9.27 -13.22
C SER A 50 2.61 10.74 -12.85
N GLN A 51 2.94 11.13 -11.61
CA GLN A 51 2.77 12.48 -11.07
C GLN A 51 4.11 13.19 -10.83
N LEU A 52 5.19 12.43 -10.61
CA LEU A 52 6.52 12.93 -10.30
C LEU A 52 7.54 12.35 -11.27
N ASN A 53 8.43 13.19 -11.83
CA ASN A 53 9.56 12.71 -12.61
C ASN A 53 10.63 12.16 -11.66
N MET A 54 10.61 10.85 -11.45
CA MET A 54 11.57 10.12 -10.62
C MET A 54 12.81 9.68 -11.43
N VAL A 55 13.20 10.49 -12.41
CA VAL A 55 14.35 10.29 -13.29
C VAL A 55 15.11 11.59 -13.43
N GLY A 56 16.37 11.64 -13.01
CA GLY A 56 17.14 12.87 -12.83
C GLY A 56 17.16 13.78 -14.06
N PRO A 57 17.50 13.27 -15.26
CA PRO A 57 17.44 14.06 -16.48
C PRO A 57 16.06 14.64 -16.80
N GLU A 58 14.96 13.93 -16.52
CA GLU A 58 13.60 14.41 -16.77
C GLU A 58 13.10 15.34 -15.66
N CYS A 59 13.50 15.08 -14.42
CA CYS A 59 13.26 15.92 -13.27
C CYS A 59 13.91 17.31 -13.42
N MET A 60 15.17 17.37 -13.87
CA MET A 60 15.89 18.62 -14.09
C MET A 60 15.23 19.50 -15.15
N LYS A 61 14.63 18.90 -16.20
CA LYS A 61 13.95 19.67 -17.27
C LYS A 61 12.77 20.49 -16.77
N ILE A 62 12.13 20.08 -15.67
CA ILE A 62 10.97 20.75 -15.09
C ILE A 62 11.30 21.52 -13.80
N GLY A 63 12.58 21.68 -13.48
CA GLY A 63 13.03 22.45 -12.30
C GLY A 63 12.63 21.83 -10.96
N MET A 64 12.32 20.53 -10.93
CA MET A 64 12.04 19.81 -9.69
C MET A 64 13.33 19.55 -8.91
N ASN A 65 13.21 19.49 -7.58
CA ASN A 65 14.32 19.07 -6.72
C ASN A 65 14.44 17.53 -6.79
N CYS A 66 15.42 17.01 -7.56
CA CYS A 66 15.55 15.60 -7.92
C CYS A 66 16.03 14.68 -6.79
N LEU A 67 15.74 15.02 -5.53
CA LEU A 67 16.13 14.27 -4.35
C LEU A 67 15.48 12.87 -4.27
N ALA A 68 14.40 12.65 -5.01
CA ALA A 68 13.67 11.39 -5.05
C ALA A 68 13.87 10.62 -6.37
N ASP A 69 14.85 11.00 -7.20
CA ASP A 69 15.21 10.23 -8.39
C ASP A 69 15.69 8.83 -7.99
N THR A 70 14.91 7.82 -8.36
CA THR A 70 15.23 6.43 -8.07
C THR A 70 14.55 5.55 -9.10
N GLN A 71 15.39 5.09 -10.04
CA GLN A 71 14.96 4.38 -11.23
C GLN A 71 14.66 2.90 -10.99
N ASP A 72 15.12 2.39 -9.86
CA ASP A 72 15.05 1.00 -9.39
C ASP A 72 13.71 0.62 -8.77
N THR A 73 12.78 1.57 -8.58
CA THR A 73 11.59 1.35 -7.76
C THR A 73 10.32 1.80 -8.45
N THR A 74 9.23 1.06 -8.25
CA THR A 74 7.86 1.51 -8.55
C THR A 74 7.17 1.96 -7.28
N TYR A 75 6.53 3.13 -7.34
CA TYR A 75 5.89 3.77 -6.19
C TYR A 75 4.39 3.88 -6.37
N GLN A 76 3.65 3.28 -5.45
CA GLN A 76 2.21 3.46 -5.35
C GLN A 76 1.87 3.94 -3.94
N GLY A 77 1.06 4.98 -3.81
CA GLY A 77 0.80 5.62 -2.52
C GLY A 77 -0.66 5.99 -2.29
N THR A 78 -1.02 6.16 -1.02
CA THR A 78 -2.37 6.58 -0.62
C THR A 78 -2.66 8.03 -1.01
N VAL A 79 -3.87 8.28 -1.52
CA VAL A 79 -4.40 9.63 -1.76
C VAL A 79 -5.09 10.16 -0.51
N GLY A 80 -4.93 11.46 -0.23
CA GLY A 80 -5.62 12.12 0.87
C GLY A 80 -5.00 11.84 2.24
N ASN A 81 -5.57 12.45 3.27
CA ASN A 81 -5.02 12.44 4.62
C ASN A 81 -5.66 11.32 5.45
N LEU A 82 -4.83 10.40 5.95
CA LEU A 82 -5.30 9.28 6.76
C LEU A 82 -5.17 9.62 8.25
N SER A 83 -6.32 9.86 8.90
CA SER A 83 -6.41 10.03 10.35
C SER A 83 -6.35 8.68 11.07
N LEU A 84 -5.76 8.66 12.27
CA LEU A 84 -5.68 7.45 13.13
C LEU A 84 -6.33 7.64 14.51
N ASP A 85 -6.65 8.87 14.89
CA ASP A 85 -6.93 9.24 16.28
C ASP A 85 -8.38 8.97 16.72
N ASN A 86 -9.26 8.57 15.81
CA ASN A 86 -10.65 8.25 16.10
C ASN A 86 -10.91 6.73 16.01
N GLY A 87 -9.87 5.92 16.18
CA GLY A 87 -9.95 4.46 16.13
C GLY A 87 -10.01 3.89 14.71
N GLU A 88 -9.55 4.63 13.71
CA GLU A 88 -9.42 4.13 12.36
C GLU A 88 -8.46 2.94 12.28
N ILE A 89 -8.83 1.97 11.44
CA ILE A 89 -8.00 0.84 11.07
C ILE A 89 -7.91 0.84 9.55
N TYR A 90 -6.70 0.82 9.01
CA TYR A 90 -6.47 0.74 7.59
C TYR A 90 -5.90 -0.63 7.24
N ALA A 91 -6.51 -1.32 6.27
CA ALA A 91 -5.90 -2.49 5.65
C ALA A 91 -5.39 -2.12 4.26
N VAL A 92 -4.17 -2.55 3.95
CA VAL A 92 -3.64 -2.51 2.60
C VAL A 92 -3.70 -3.91 2.03
N VAL A 93 -4.34 -4.04 0.88
CA VAL A 93 -4.50 -5.29 0.12
C VAL A 93 -3.87 -5.10 -1.25
N SER A 94 -2.89 -5.94 -1.60
CA SER A 94 -2.23 -5.85 -2.91
C SER A 94 -1.55 -7.16 -3.30
N THR A 95 -1.14 -7.25 -4.56
CA THR A 95 -0.13 -8.22 -5.01
C THR A 95 1.20 -7.98 -4.28
N LEU A 96 1.92 -9.07 -4.03
CA LEU A 96 3.28 -9.04 -3.50
C LEU A 96 4.25 -9.25 -4.68
N GLY A 97 4.90 -8.17 -5.12
CA GLY A 97 5.81 -8.19 -6.28
C GLY A 97 6.88 -9.29 -6.27
N THR A 98 7.38 -9.71 -5.10
CA THR A 98 8.33 -10.83 -4.99
C THR A 98 7.71 -12.19 -5.34
N GLU A 99 6.40 -12.33 -5.19
CA GLU A 99 5.66 -13.55 -5.49
C GLU A 99 5.06 -13.51 -6.91
N THR A 100 4.80 -12.33 -7.48
CA THR A 100 4.38 -12.17 -8.88
C THR A 100 5.54 -12.10 -9.86
N GLY A 101 6.78 -12.02 -9.37
CA GLY A 101 7.99 -11.88 -10.19
C GLY A 101 8.25 -10.45 -10.67
N ASN A 102 7.56 -9.46 -10.10
CA ASN A 102 7.70 -8.04 -10.44
C ASN A 102 8.73 -7.29 -9.60
N ALA A 103 9.20 -7.86 -8.49
CA ALA A 103 10.16 -7.22 -7.60
C ALA A 103 11.12 -8.24 -6.99
N THR A 104 12.34 -7.81 -6.68
CA THR A 104 13.26 -8.56 -5.81
C THR A 104 13.06 -8.20 -4.33
N TYR A 105 12.48 -7.04 -4.07
CA TYR A 105 12.09 -6.60 -2.74
C TYR A 105 10.87 -5.68 -2.82
N VAL A 106 9.94 -5.84 -1.89
CA VAL A 106 8.77 -5.00 -1.65
C VAL A 106 8.82 -4.42 -0.25
N GLY A 107 8.60 -3.11 -0.15
CA GLY A 107 8.45 -2.41 1.12
C GLY A 107 7.15 -1.63 1.18
N LEU A 108 6.35 -1.87 2.22
CA LEU A 108 5.18 -1.05 2.54
C LEU A 108 5.57 -0.08 3.66
N SER A 109 5.82 1.18 3.26
CA SER A 109 6.27 2.22 4.17
C SER A 109 5.14 2.96 4.86
N VAL A 110 5.37 3.30 6.12
CA VAL A 110 4.54 4.16 6.97
C VAL A 110 5.25 5.52 7.05
N ASN A 111 4.57 6.60 6.67
CA ASN A 111 5.18 7.92 6.57
C ASN A 111 4.31 8.99 7.24
N ASP A 112 4.98 10.04 7.71
CA ASP A 112 4.40 11.27 8.23
C ASP A 112 4.25 12.29 7.10
N SER A 113 3.02 12.75 6.85
CA SER A 113 2.75 13.72 5.80
C SER A 113 3.28 15.13 6.07
N LEU A 114 3.39 15.54 7.34
CA LEU A 114 3.71 16.91 7.68
C LEU A 114 5.21 17.19 7.52
N ILE A 115 6.04 16.26 7.97
CA ILE A 115 7.50 16.37 7.90
C ILE A 115 8.12 15.52 6.79
N LEU A 116 7.30 14.87 5.96
CA LEU A 116 7.70 14.05 4.81
C LEU A 116 8.74 12.98 5.17
N LYS A 117 8.50 12.27 6.29
CA LYS A 117 9.46 11.34 6.88
C LYS A 117 8.91 9.92 6.95
N GLY A 118 9.73 8.95 6.57
CA GLY A 118 9.47 7.52 6.83
C GLY A 118 9.61 7.18 8.32
N ILE A 119 8.60 6.54 8.87
CA ILE A 119 8.49 6.12 10.27
C ILE A 119 8.85 4.64 10.41
N ALA A 120 8.30 3.80 9.53
CA ALA A 120 8.47 2.36 9.56
C ALA A 120 8.35 1.76 8.15
N ASN A 121 8.77 0.51 8.00
CA ASN A 121 8.66 -0.23 6.76
C ASN A 121 8.36 -1.70 7.05
N ILE A 122 7.28 -2.21 6.46
CA ILE A 122 6.96 -3.63 6.46
C ILE A 122 7.60 -4.23 5.21
N ASN A 123 8.52 -5.18 5.41
CA ASN A 123 9.28 -5.78 4.32
C ASN A 123 8.57 -7.00 3.70
N SER A 124 9.10 -7.50 2.59
CA SER A 124 8.47 -8.58 1.81
C SER A 124 8.24 -9.85 2.62
N ASP A 125 9.18 -10.20 3.50
CA ASP A 125 9.08 -11.40 4.33
C ASP A 125 7.95 -11.26 5.37
N GLN A 126 7.74 -10.06 5.89
CA GLN A 126 6.62 -9.76 6.79
C GLN A 126 5.27 -9.72 6.06
N LEU A 127 5.25 -9.32 4.78
CA LEU A 127 4.03 -9.28 3.96
C LEU A 127 3.66 -10.67 3.43
N LYS A 128 4.65 -11.54 3.22
CA LYS A 128 4.47 -12.87 2.66
C LYS A 128 3.50 -13.69 3.52
N ASN A 129 2.64 -14.43 2.83
CA ASN A 129 1.64 -15.33 3.41
C ASN A 129 0.52 -14.67 4.24
N THR A 130 0.51 -13.34 4.39
CA THR A 130 -0.51 -12.64 5.21
C THR A 130 -1.92 -12.72 4.63
N ALA A 131 -2.06 -13.02 3.33
CA ALA A 131 -3.35 -13.26 2.67
C ALA A 131 -3.80 -14.74 2.69
N LEU A 132 -2.98 -15.68 3.16
CA LEU A 132 -3.32 -17.12 3.12
C LEU A 132 -4.56 -17.48 3.96
N ASP A 133 -4.87 -16.70 4.99
CA ASP A 133 -6.10 -16.84 5.78
C ASP A 133 -7.39 -16.69 4.93
N TYR A 134 -7.28 -16.20 3.69
CA TYR A 134 -8.37 -16.01 2.74
C TYR A 134 -8.36 -17.02 1.58
N ALA A 135 -7.42 -17.99 1.58
CA ALA A 135 -7.20 -18.92 0.47
C ALA A 135 -8.41 -19.85 0.16
N TRP A 136 -9.37 -19.96 1.07
CA TRP A 136 -10.61 -20.70 0.85
C TRP A 136 -11.64 -19.95 -0.01
N GLN A 137 -11.47 -18.63 -0.19
CA GLN A 137 -12.33 -17.78 -1.05
C GLN A 137 -11.57 -17.13 -2.20
N VAL A 138 -10.24 -17.02 -2.08
CA VAL A 138 -9.38 -16.27 -2.99
C VAL A 138 -8.36 -17.22 -3.60
N ASN A 139 -8.41 -17.38 -4.93
CA ASN A 139 -7.36 -18.13 -5.63
C ASN A 139 -6.06 -17.35 -5.62
N ASN A 140 -4.92 -18.04 -5.73
CA ASN A 140 -3.60 -17.42 -5.77
C ASN A 140 -3.30 -16.54 -4.54
N ALA A 141 -3.88 -16.86 -3.37
CA ALA A 141 -3.73 -16.07 -2.15
C ALA A 141 -2.26 -15.85 -1.75
N GLU A 142 -1.35 -16.76 -2.12
CA GLU A 142 0.09 -16.64 -1.93
C GLU A 142 0.74 -15.50 -2.74
N LYS A 143 0.06 -14.97 -3.76
CA LYS A 143 0.50 -13.82 -4.56
C LYS A 143 0.09 -12.48 -3.97
N PHE A 144 -0.70 -12.47 -2.90
CA PHE A 144 -1.22 -11.26 -2.28
C PHE A 144 -0.72 -11.11 -0.85
N TYR A 145 -0.90 -9.91 -0.32
CA TYR A 145 -0.75 -9.61 1.10
C TYR A 145 -1.96 -8.82 1.61
N VAL A 146 -2.24 -8.96 2.91
CA VAL A 146 -3.17 -8.10 3.66
C VAL A 146 -2.46 -7.65 4.92
N TYR A 147 -2.25 -6.34 5.06
CA TYR A 147 -1.54 -5.80 6.22
C TYR A 147 -2.26 -4.61 6.83
N TYR A 148 -2.35 -4.60 8.17
CA TYR A 148 -3.20 -3.69 8.92
C TYR A 148 -2.39 -2.63 9.68
N PHE A 149 -2.94 -1.42 9.78
CA PHE A 149 -2.35 -0.27 10.44
C PHE A 149 -3.39 0.42 11.32
N THR A 150 -3.06 0.65 12.59
CA THR A 150 -3.91 1.41 13.53
C THR A 150 -3.07 1.91 14.71
N ARG A 151 -3.66 2.63 15.67
CA ARG A 151 -2.97 3.06 16.90
C ARG A 151 -2.57 1.88 17.78
N ASP A 152 -3.43 0.88 17.89
CA ASP A 152 -3.21 -0.30 18.74
C ASP A 152 -3.82 -1.56 18.12
N CYS A 153 -3.00 -2.58 17.93
CA CYS A 153 -3.36 -3.89 17.39
C CYS A 153 -3.74 -4.93 18.47
N SER A 154 -3.66 -4.61 19.76
CA SER A 154 -3.75 -5.56 20.87
C SER A 154 -4.99 -6.47 20.85
N ASP A 155 -6.12 -5.96 20.38
CA ASP A 155 -7.41 -6.64 20.29
C ASP A 155 -7.77 -7.17 18.89
N LEU A 156 -6.84 -7.06 17.92
CA LEU A 156 -7.11 -7.31 16.51
C LEU A 156 -6.53 -8.62 15.97
N GLN A 157 -5.88 -9.43 16.82
CA GLN A 157 -5.19 -10.66 16.41
C GLN A 157 -6.08 -11.60 15.59
N THR A 158 -7.31 -11.85 16.06
CA THR A 158 -8.27 -12.75 15.38
C THR A 158 -8.72 -12.23 14.02
N LEU A 159 -8.83 -10.91 13.84
CA LEU A 159 -9.26 -10.31 12.58
C LEU A 159 -8.12 -10.20 11.57
N THR A 160 -6.89 -10.01 12.06
CA THR A 160 -5.72 -9.67 11.24
C THR A 160 -4.77 -10.85 11.00
N GLY A 161 -4.96 -11.97 11.70
CA GLY A 161 -4.01 -13.09 11.66
C GLY A 161 -2.64 -12.73 12.27
N GLY A 162 -2.54 -11.62 13.00
CA GLY A 162 -1.27 -11.06 13.48
C GLY A 162 -0.56 -10.11 12.51
N SER A 163 -1.12 -9.88 11.32
CA SER A 163 -0.54 -9.01 10.29
C SER A 163 -0.87 -7.54 10.52
N CYS A 164 -0.51 -7.00 11.70
CA CYS A 164 -0.91 -5.65 12.14
C CYS A 164 0.29 -4.87 12.69
N PHE A 165 0.36 -3.58 12.38
CA PHE A 165 1.36 -2.65 12.91
C PHE A 165 0.70 -1.51 13.70
N SER A 166 1.04 -1.44 14.98
CA SER A 166 0.62 -0.35 15.89
C SER A 166 1.48 0.90 15.64
N ILE A 167 0.83 2.02 15.36
CA ILE A 167 1.45 3.33 15.15
C ILE A 167 1.24 4.17 16.41
N SER A 168 2.26 4.22 17.27
CA SER A 168 2.19 5.00 18.51
C SER A 168 2.14 6.51 18.24
N GLU A 169 1.68 7.28 19.23
CA GLU A 169 1.68 8.75 19.17
C GLU A 169 3.10 9.34 19.10
N THR A 170 4.10 8.60 19.58
CA THR A 170 5.51 8.99 19.45
C THR A 170 6.04 8.80 18.03
N MET A 171 5.49 7.85 17.28
CA MET A 171 5.84 7.62 15.87
C MET A 171 5.15 8.62 14.95
N LEU A 172 3.85 8.82 15.18
CA LEU A 172 3.02 9.78 14.46
C LEU A 172 2.15 10.54 15.48
N PRO A 173 2.43 11.81 15.77
CA PRO A 173 1.68 12.59 16.74
C PRO A 173 0.18 12.64 16.43
N THR A 174 -0.65 12.78 17.47
CA THR A 174 -2.10 12.95 17.32
C THR A 174 -2.43 14.24 16.57
N CYS A 175 -3.44 14.18 15.72
CA CYS A 175 -4.01 15.32 15.04
C CYS A 175 -4.88 16.14 16.00
N SER A 176 -4.32 17.21 16.58
CA SER A 176 -5.05 18.03 17.54
C SER A 176 -6.12 18.95 16.91
N ASP A 177 -6.02 19.28 15.62
CA ASP A 177 -7.01 20.12 14.92
C ASP A 177 -7.07 19.83 13.39
N PRO A 178 -8.13 19.18 12.89
CA PRO A 178 -8.29 18.90 11.46
C PRO A 178 -8.57 20.16 10.60
N THR A 179 -8.89 21.31 11.21
CA THR A 179 -9.23 22.55 10.50
C THR A 179 -8.00 23.38 10.08
N THR A 180 -6.88 23.21 10.79
CA THR A 180 -5.65 24.01 10.56
C THR A 180 -4.77 23.48 9.42
N GLN A 181 -5.07 22.29 8.89
CA GLN A 181 -4.30 21.56 7.87
C GLN A 181 -2.83 21.23 8.24
N THR A 182 -2.31 21.74 9.36
CA THR A 182 -0.99 21.39 9.91
C THR A 182 -1.13 20.18 10.83
N CYS A 183 -1.17 18.99 10.26
CA CYS A 183 -1.33 17.76 11.03
C CYS A 183 -0.49 16.61 10.46
N HIS A 184 0.00 15.77 11.37
CA HIS A 184 0.79 14.57 11.11
C HIS A 184 -0.13 13.44 10.64
N TYR A 185 -0.55 13.48 9.37
CA TYR A 185 -1.36 12.40 8.81
C TYR A 185 -0.50 11.22 8.37
N LEU A 186 -1.09 10.03 8.46
CA LEU A 186 -0.48 8.82 7.94
C LEU A 186 -0.47 8.86 6.40
N LYS A 187 0.65 8.44 5.80
CA LYS A 187 0.75 8.07 4.39
C LYS A 187 1.34 6.68 4.26
N LEU A 188 0.71 5.84 3.44
CA LEU A 188 1.21 4.51 3.12
C LEU A 188 1.69 4.50 1.68
N VAL A 189 2.85 3.89 1.44
CA VAL A 189 3.45 3.78 0.10
C VAL A 189 4.02 2.38 -0.07
N GLN A 190 3.52 1.66 -1.08
CA GLN A 190 4.12 0.42 -1.57
C GLN A 190 5.25 0.77 -2.53
N ARG A 191 6.38 0.10 -2.34
CA ARG A 191 7.59 0.24 -3.12
C ARG A 191 7.99 -1.12 -3.65
N GLU A 192 8.04 -1.26 -4.96
CA GLU A 192 8.49 -2.48 -5.63
C GLU A 192 9.86 -2.25 -6.25
N TYR A 193 10.87 -2.83 -5.62
CA TYR A 193 12.27 -2.65 -5.97
C TYR A 193 12.73 -3.74 -6.94
N ILE A 194 13.30 -3.26 -8.03
CA ILE A 194 14.06 -3.98 -9.05
C ILE A 194 13.25 -5.13 -9.64
N TYR A 195 12.77 -4.93 -10.87
CA TYR A 195 12.27 -6.03 -11.68
C TYR A 195 13.42 -7.03 -11.89
N PRO A 196 13.23 -8.33 -11.60
CA PRO A 196 14.29 -9.32 -11.64
C PRO A 196 15.12 -9.24 -12.94
N THR A 197 16.44 -9.34 -12.80
CA THR A 197 17.43 -9.26 -13.89
C THR A 197 17.61 -7.88 -14.56
N THR A 198 17.00 -6.82 -14.01
CA THR A 198 17.16 -5.43 -14.50
C THR A 198 17.77 -4.51 -13.46
N GLN A 199 17.93 -3.23 -13.79
CA GLN A 199 18.30 -2.16 -12.86
C GLN A 199 17.13 -1.20 -12.57
N ARG A 200 15.92 -1.57 -12.99
CA ARG A 200 14.74 -0.69 -12.98
C ARG A 200 13.62 -1.29 -12.17
N GLY A 201 12.79 -0.42 -11.60
CA GLY A 201 11.50 -0.85 -11.07
C GLY A 201 10.60 -1.36 -12.18
N THR A 202 9.59 -2.14 -11.82
CA THR A 202 8.64 -2.71 -12.77
C THR A 202 7.83 -1.63 -13.52
N ASP A 203 7.24 -1.98 -14.66
CA ASP A 203 6.26 -1.14 -15.35
C ASP A 203 4.94 -1.10 -14.56
N SER A 204 4.66 0.04 -13.91
CA SER A 204 3.48 0.24 -13.07
C SER A 204 2.15 0.14 -13.83
N THR A 205 2.16 0.25 -15.16
CA THR A 205 0.93 0.10 -15.97
C THR A 205 0.48 -1.36 -16.09
N LYS A 206 1.35 -2.30 -15.71
CA LYS A 206 1.13 -3.75 -15.78
C LYS A 206 0.97 -4.41 -14.41
N THR A 207 1.13 -3.65 -13.33
CA THR A 207 0.87 -4.13 -11.96
C THR A 207 -0.48 -3.66 -11.46
N LEU A 208 -1.05 -4.40 -10.52
CA LEU A 208 -2.32 -4.01 -9.90
C LEU A 208 -2.08 -2.96 -8.83
N SER A 209 -2.97 -1.96 -8.75
CA SER A 209 -2.86 -0.95 -7.71
C SER A 209 -3.32 -1.46 -6.35
N PRO A 210 -2.56 -1.25 -5.27
CA PRO A 210 -2.99 -1.57 -3.93
C PRO A 210 -4.33 -0.93 -3.59
N ARG A 211 -5.09 -1.61 -2.72
CA ARG A 211 -6.39 -1.19 -2.22
C ARG A 211 -6.25 -0.82 -0.74
N LEU A 212 -6.74 0.36 -0.39
CA LEU A 212 -6.84 0.83 0.99
C LEU A 212 -8.27 0.63 1.48
N LEU A 213 -8.45 -0.14 2.54
CA LEU A 213 -9.75 -0.33 3.18
C LEU A 213 -9.77 0.48 4.48
N LYS A 214 -10.83 1.28 4.69
CA LYS A 214 -11.09 1.94 5.97
C LYS A 214 -12.07 1.11 6.82
N LEU A 215 -11.54 0.56 7.90
CA LEU A 215 -12.19 -0.38 8.79
C LEU A 215 -12.40 0.25 10.17
N LYS A 216 -13.23 -0.41 11.00
CA LYS A 216 -13.51 -0.02 12.38
C LYS A 216 -13.56 -1.28 13.25
N ARG A 217 -13.24 -1.13 14.54
CA ARG A 217 -13.51 -2.17 15.53
C ARG A 217 -14.99 -2.56 15.48
N LYS A 218 -15.25 -3.85 15.68
CA LYS A 218 -16.61 -4.39 15.85
C LYS A 218 -17.15 -4.04 17.23
#